data_AF-A0A355U7J1-F1
#
_entry.id   AF-A0A355U7J1-F1
#
_cell.length_a   1.000
_cell.length_b   1.000
_cell.length_c   1.000
_cell.angle_alpha   90.00
_cell.angle_beta   90.00
_cell.angle_gamma   90.00
#
_symmetry.space_group_name_H-M   'P 1'
#
loop_
_entity.id
_entity.type
_entity.pdbx_description
1 polymer ?
#
loop_
_entity_poly.entity_id
_entity_poly.type
_entity_poly.pdbx_seq_one_letter_code
_entity_poly.pdbx_strand_id
1 'polypeptide(L)'
;MTSGENKLIRRRLIGAWLSTVVSISLVLLLVGVAGLLVVNARSVSDYFKENMQVSVLMKQEVSDDEAIEYVSELDAMPFIKSSKFISREQGTKEMAELLGEDFLNVFETAPIPVSVDVTLRADYVSSDSLEVVKRAIMESPLVDEVVYQQSLVDKLNTNLGKISAVLGVFIFLLLFISFVLINNTVRLNVFSRRFTIHTMRLVGATKSFIRAPFLVQAVFQGLFSALLATVMLVGILFFVRSEFAQLFEVFRLDLLLAVIGVVILSGIVICTLSTALVVGRLVSLSKDELYC
;
A
#
# COMPACT_ATOMS: atom_id res chain seq x y z
N MET A 1 22.39 45.55 -7.04
CA MET A 1 22.32 44.17 -6.50
C MET A 1 23.51 43.41 -7.06
N THR A 2 24.38 42.87 -6.21
CA THR A 2 25.62 42.23 -6.66
C THR A 2 25.33 40.86 -7.29
N SER A 3 26.16 40.43 -8.25
CA SER A 3 26.00 39.14 -8.95
C SER A 3 25.96 37.93 -7.99
N GLY A 4 26.62 38.04 -6.82
CA GLY A 4 26.60 37.03 -5.76
C GLY A 4 25.25 36.88 -5.04
N GLU A 5 24.57 37.99 -4.72
CA GLU A 5 23.28 37.98 -4.02
C GLU A 5 22.16 37.36 -4.88
N ASN A 6 22.15 37.66 -6.18
CA ASN A 6 21.19 37.07 -7.12
C ASN A 6 21.37 35.54 -7.24
N LYS A 7 22.63 35.05 -7.19
CA LYS A 7 22.93 33.61 -7.23
C LYS A 7 22.45 32.89 -5.97
N LEU A 8 22.57 33.53 -4.80
CA LEU A 8 22.11 32.99 -3.52
C LEU A 8 20.58 32.93 -3.43
N ILE A 9 19.88 33.99 -3.85
CA ILE A 9 18.40 34.03 -3.88
C ILE A 9 17.86 32.97 -4.84
N ARG A 10 18.44 32.85 -6.04
CA ARG A 10 18.02 31.84 -7.03
C ARG A 10 18.22 30.40 -6.51
N ARG A 11 19.33 30.12 -5.83
CA ARG A 11 19.56 28.80 -5.18
C ARG A 11 18.51 28.49 -4.11
N ARG A 12 18.16 29.47 -3.26
CA ARG A 12 17.13 29.29 -2.22
C ARG A 12 15.75 29.00 -2.81
N LEU A 13 15.36 29.71 -3.88
CA LEU A 13 14.09 29.46 -4.57
C LEU A 13 14.04 28.09 -5.25
N ILE A 14 15.13 27.66 -5.90
CA ILE A 14 15.22 26.32 -6.50
C ILE A 14 15.17 25.22 -5.44
N GLY A 15 15.91 25.39 -4.34
CA GLY A 15 15.89 24.44 -3.22
C GLY A 15 14.51 24.29 -2.58
N ALA A 16 13.82 25.41 -2.35
CA ALA A 16 12.45 25.40 -1.81
C ALA A 16 11.45 24.74 -2.77
N TRP A 17 11.55 25.06 -4.07
CA TRP A 17 10.71 24.42 -5.09
C TRP A 17 10.94 22.91 -5.15
N LEU A 18 12.20 22.47 -5.22
CA LEU A 18 12.56 21.05 -5.31
C LEU A 18 12.15 20.26 -4.06
N SER A 19 12.39 20.81 -2.87
CA SER A 19 11.93 20.21 -1.61
C SER A 19 10.41 20.05 -1.57
N THR A 20 9.67 21.06 -2.05
CA THR A 20 8.20 20.99 -2.12
C THR A 20 7.75 19.94 -3.14
N VAL A 21 8.41 19.86 -4.31
CA VAL A 21 8.11 18.84 -5.33
C VAL A 21 8.30 17.43 -4.79
N VAL A 22 9.40 17.17 -4.08
CA VAL A 22 9.70 15.87 -3.46
C VAL A 22 8.68 15.52 -2.37
N SER A 23 8.31 16.48 -1.51
CA SER A 23 7.30 16.25 -0.47
C SER A 23 5.94 15.87 -1.08
N ILE A 24 5.50 16.61 -2.10
CA ILE A 24 4.22 16.35 -2.78
C ILE A 24 4.29 15.02 -3.53
N SER A 25 5.42 14.69 -4.18
CA SER A 25 5.54 13.39 -4.86
C SER A 25 5.44 12.22 -3.88
N LEU A 26 5.95 12.36 -2.66
CA LEU A 26 5.84 11.33 -1.63
C LEU A 26 4.38 11.15 -1.17
N VAL A 27 3.64 12.25 -0.98
CA VAL A 27 2.19 12.18 -0.71
C VAL A 27 1.46 11.46 -1.84
N LEU A 28 1.70 11.89 -3.08
CA LEU A 28 1.04 11.33 -4.26
C LEU A 28 1.40 9.86 -4.48
N LEU A 29 2.63 9.46 -4.14
CA LEU A 29 3.06 8.07 -4.15
C LEU A 29 2.22 7.23 -3.18
N LEU A 30 2.05 7.70 -1.93
CA LEU A 30 1.22 6.98 -0.95
C LEU A 30 -0.24 6.91 -1.38
N VAL A 31 -0.79 7.99 -1.95
CA VAL A 31 -2.15 7.98 -2.52
C VAL A 31 -2.24 6.98 -3.68
N GLY A 32 -1.22 6.93 -4.55
CA GLY A 32 -1.13 5.97 -5.64
C GLY A 32 -1.09 4.52 -5.16
N VAL A 33 -0.22 4.21 -4.19
CA VAL A 33 -0.13 2.87 -3.57
C VAL A 33 -1.45 2.49 -2.90
N ALA A 34 -2.04 3.39 -2.11
CA ALA A 34 -3.32 3.15 -1.46
C ALA A 34 -4.44 2.93 -2.50
N GLY A 35 -4.50 3.73 -3.56
CA GLY A 35 -5.46 3.56 -4.64
C GLY A 35 -5.31 2.22 -5.34
N LEU A 36 -4.07 1.78 -5.56
CA LEU A 36 -3.76 0.50 -6.19
C LEU A 36 -4.18 -0.67 -5.30
N LEU A 37 -3.94 -0.58 -3.98
CA LEU A 37 -4.41 -1.55 -3.00
C LEU A 37 -5.93 -1.61 -2.92
N VAL A 38 -6.63 -0.46 -2.96
CA VAL A 38 -8.10 -0.42 -2.90
C VAL A 38 -8.72 -1.06 -4.13
N VAL A 39 -8.21 -0.71 -5.32
CA VAL A 39 -8.74 -1.21 -6.60
C VAL A 39 -8.48 -2.71 -6.76
N ASN A 40 -7.40 -3.23 -6.16
CA ASN A 40 -7.05 -4.66 -6.18
C ASN A 40 -7.28 -5.34 -4.83
N ALA A 41 -8.09 -4.75 -3.94
CA ALA A 41 -8.20 -5.22 -2.55
C ALA A 41 -8.65 -6.67 -2.46
N ARG A 42 -9.60 -7.06 -3.33
CA ARG A 42 -10.09 -8.43 -3.41
C ARG A 42 -8.98 -9.38 -3.87
N SER A 43 -8.35 -9.09 -5.00
CA SER A 43 -7.24 -9.87 -5.56
C SER A 43 -6.07 -10.05 -4.60
N VAL A 44 -5.64 -8.97 -3.93
CA VAL A 44 -4.57 -9.00 -2.94
C VAL A 44 -5.02 -9.84 -1.74
N SER A 45 -6.23 -9.61 -1.23
CA SER A 45 -6.77 -10.41 -0.13
C SER A 45 -6.87 -11.89 -0.49
N ASP A 46 -7.33 -12.22 -1.68
CA ASP A 46 -7.53 -13.59 -2.14
C ASP A 46 -6.19 -14.30 -2.28
N TYR A 47 -5.16 -13.64 -2.82
CA TYR A 47 -3.81 -14.18 -2.88
C TYR A 47 -3.27 -14.52 -1.48
N PHE A 48 -3.39 -13.61 -0.51
CA PHE A 48 -2.91 -13.89 0.85
C PHE A 48 -3.69 -15.00 1.53
N LYS A 49 -5.01 -15.04 1.33
CA LYS A 49 -5.88 -16.09 1.88
C LYS A 49 -5.59 -17.46 1.29
N GLU A 50 -5.38 -17.54 -0.01
CA GLU A 50 -5.13 -18.81 -0.72
C GLU A 50 -3.68 -19.31 -0.61
N ASN A 51 -2.76 -18.49 -0.09
CA ASN A 51 -1.42 -18.96 0.30
C ASN A 51 -1.39 -19.54 1.73
N MET A 52 -2.50 -19.51 2.47
CA MET A 52 -2.59 -20.15 3.77
C MET A 52 -2.92 -21.64 3.60
N GLN A 53 -2.14 -22.49 4.27
CA GLN A 53 -2.39 -23.92 4.34
C GLN A 53 -3.05 -24.27 5.67
N VAL A 54 -4.04 -25.16 5.60
CA VAL A 54 -4.69 -25.80 6.74
C VAL A 54 -4.21 -27.24 6.77
N SER A 55 -3.52 -27.64 7.83
CA SER A 55 -3.00 -29.00 7.95
C SER A 55 -4.03 -29.87 8.65
N VAL A 56 -4.50 -30.90 7.94
CA VAL A 56 -5.40 -31.93 8.47
C VAL A 56 -4.54 -33.10 8.93
N LEU A 57 -4.43 -33.28 10.25
CA LEU A 57 -3.73 -34.39 10.88
C LEU A 57 -4.65 -35.61 10.92
N MET A 58 -4.17 -36.73 10.39
CA MET A 58 -4.91 -37.98 10.37
C MET A 58 -4.59 -38.81 11.63
N LYS A 59 -5.45 -39.78 11.95
CA LYS A 59 -5.16 -40.71 13.05
C LYS A 59 -3.94 -41.57 12.72
N GLN A 60 -3.19 -41.98 13.75
CA GLN A 60 -1.98 -42.80 13.63
C GLN A 60 -2.17 -44.09 12.82
N GLU A 61 -3.37 -44.67 12.89
CA GLU A 61 -3.74 -45.95 12.28
C GLU A 61 -4.02 -45.86 10.78
N VAL A 62 -4.14 -44.64 10.22
CA VAL A 62 -4.48 -44.42 8.81
C VAL A 62 -3.28 -44.75 7.92
N SER A 63 -3.52 -45.55 6.89
CA SER A 63 -2.52 -45.88 5.87
C SER A 63 -2.34 -44.77 4.84
N ASP A 64 -1.19 -44.75 4.17
CA ASP A 64 -0.90 -43.76 3.13
C ASP A 64 -1.90 -43.86 1.96
N ASP A 65 -2.35 -45.07 1.62
CA ASP A 65 -3.35 -45.30 0.57
C ASP A 65 -4.73 -44.72 0.94
N GLU A 66 -5.19 -44.91 2.17
CA GLU A 66 -6.44 -44.32 2.68
C GLU A 66 -6.37 -42.79 2.71
N ALA A 67 -5.21 -42.24 3.06
CA ALA A 67 -4.99 -40.80 3.06
C ALA A 67 -5.02 -40.20 1.65
N ILE A 68 -4.47 -40.90 0.65
CA ILE A 68 -4.51 -40.49 -0.75
C ILE A 68 -5.94 -40.57 -1.30
N GLU A 69 -6.73 -41.56 -0.89
CA GLU A 69 -8.15 -41.61 -1.24
C GLU A 69 -8.92 -40.41 -0.64
N TYR A 70 -8.64 -40.07 0.62
CA TYR A 70 -9.25 -38.93 1.29
C TYR A 70 -8.87 -37.57 0.66
N VAL A 71 -7.67 -37.42 0.09
CA VAL A 71 -7.29 -36.24 -0.72
C VAL A 71 -8.27 -36.01 -1.87
N SER A 72 -8.69 -37.07 -2.55
CA SER A 72 -9.65 -36.96 -3.65
C SER A 72 -11.04 -36.53 -3.17
N GLU A 73 -11.44 -36.99 -1.98
CA GLU A 73 -12.69 -36.57 -1.34
C GLU A 73 -12.64 -35.09 -0.92
N LEU A 74 -11.52 -34.65 -0.35
CA LEU A 74 -11.27 -33.25 0.02
C LEU A 74 -11.30 -32.33 -1.21
N ASP A 75 -10.64 -32.70 -2.30
CA ASP A 75 -10.62 -31.90 -3.53
C ASP A 75 -12.02 -31.75 -4.18
N ALA A 76 -12.94 -32.69 -3.92
CA ALA A 76 -14.32 -32.59 -4.37
C ALA A 76 -15.16 -31.57 -3.55
N MET A 77 -14.68 -31.12 -2.39
CA MET A 77 -15.42 -30.22 -1.52
C MET A 77 -15.45 -28.79 -2.09
N PRO A 78 -16.60 -28.08 -1.99
CA PRO A 78 -16.78 -26.77 -2.61
C PRO A 78 -15.92 -25.66 -1.99
N PHE A 79 -15.33 -25.85 -0.82
CA PHE A 79 -14.46 -24.87 -0.15
C PHE A 79 -12.95 -25.14 -0.32
N ILE A 80 -12.57 -26.29 -0.89
CA ILE A 80 -11.16 -26.70 -1.06
C ILE A 80 -10.68 -26.36 -2.47
N LYS A 81 -9.56 -25.64 -2.56
CA LYS A 81 -8.90 -25.28 -3.83
C LYS A 81 -7.97 -26.39 -4.31
N SER A 82 -7.19 -26.96 -3.39
CA SER A 82 -6.29 -28.08 -3.64
C SER A 82 -5.90 -28.71 -2.30
N SER A 83 -5.62 -30.00 -2.31
CA SER A 83 -5.06 -30.71 -1.17
C SER A 83 -3.77 -31.44 -1.56
N LYS A 84 -2.84 -31.56 -0.61
CA LYS A 84 -1.54 -32.18 -0.81
C LYS A 84 -1.30 -33.19 0.30
N PHE A 85 -1.10 -34.44 -0.09
CA PHE A 85 -0.69 -35.50 0.82
C PHE A 85 0.75 -35.27 1.30
N ILE A 86 0.97 -35.42 2.61
CA ILE A 86 2.27 -35.39 3.26
C ILE A 86 2.47 -36.73 3.99
N SER A 87 3.45 -37.50 3.55
CA SER A 87 3.79 -38.77 4.19
C SER A 87 4.45 -38.54 5.56
N ARG A 88 4.47 -39.58 6.40
CA ARG A 88 5.17 -39.52 7.71
C ARG A 88 6.64 -39.14 7.56
N GLU A 89 7.32 -39.69 6.55
CA GLU A 89 8.73 -39.37 6.27
C GLU A 89 8.92 -37.90 5.90
N GLN A 90 8.04 -37.38 5.04
CA GLN A 90 8.10 -35.98 4.62
C GLN A 90 7.77 -35.03 5.77
N GLY A 91 6.73 -35.30 6.55
CA GLY A 91 6.38 -34.51 7.73
C GLY A 91 7.49 -34.52 8.78
N THR A 92 8.16 -35.66 8.97
CA THR A 92 9.32 -35.78 9.87
C THR A 92 10.47 -34.90 9.39
N LYS A 93 10.75 -34.88 8.09
CA LYS A 93 11.79 -34.04 7.51
C LYS A 93 11.47 -32.55 7.62
N GLU A 94 10.25 -32.15 7.28
CA GLU A 94 9.81 -30.74 7.39
C GLU A 94 9.86 -30.26 8.85
N MET A 95 9.48 -31.10 9.81
CA MET A 95 9.61 -30.79 11.24
C MET A 95 11.07 -30.70 11.71
N ALA A 96 11.94 -31.59 11.22
CA ALA A 96 13.37 -31.56 11.51
C ALA A 96 14.03 -30.27 11.03
N GLU A 97 13.66 -29.78 9.84
CA GLU A 97 14.16 -28.52 9.29
C GLU A 97 13.69 -27.30 10.11
N LEU A 98 12.49 -27.34 10.70
CA LEU A 98 11.93 -26.24 11.47
C LEU A 98 12.42 -26.18 12.93
N LEU A 99 12.52 -27.33 13.60
CA LEU A 99 12.81 -27.42 15.04
C LEU A 99 14.21 -27.97 15.36
N GLY A 100 14.92 -28.50 14.36
CA GLY A 100 16.21 -29.17 14.50
C GLY A 100 16.08 -30.68 14.76
N GLU A 101 17.01 -31.48 14.22
CA GLU A 101 17.00 -32.94 14.36
C GLU A 101 17.07 -33.41 15.83
N ASP A 102 17.73 -32.63 16.69
CA ASP A 102 17.84 -32.92 18.13
C ASP A 102 16.49 -32.96 18.85
N PHE A 103 15.48 -32.22 18.35
CA PHE A 103 14.14 -32.23 18.91
C PHE A 103 13.41 -33.57 18.68
N LEU A 104 13.67 -34.20 17.53
CA LEU A 104 13.02 -35.47 17.16
C LEU A 104 13.64 -36.67 17.90
N ASN A 105 14.92 -36.57 18.29
CA ASN A 105 15.64 -37.62 19.02
C ASN A 105 15.10 -37.91 20.44
N VAL A 106 14.17 -37.09 20.95
CA VAL A 106 13.50 -37.29 22.24
C VAL A 106 12.40 -38.35 22.16
N PHE A 107 11.90 -38.64 20.95
CA PHE A 107 10.80 -39.59 20.74
C PHE A 107 11.36 -40.95 20.26
N GLU A 108 10.98 -42.04 20.95
CA GLU A 108 11.42 -43.41 20.61
C GLU A 108 10.78 -43.95 19.31
N THR A 109 9.68 -43.35 18.86
CA THR A 109 8.98 -43.66 17.61
C THR A 109 8.66 -42.36 16.88
N ALA A 110 8.59 -42.39 15.54
CA ALA A 110 8.24 -41.22 14.73
C ALA A 110 6.82 -40.74 15.10
N PRO A 111 6.68 -39.63 15.84
CA PRO A 111 5.40 -39.24 16.42
C PRO A 111 4.47 -38.57 15.41
N ILE A 112 4.96 -38.33 14.18
CA ILE A 112 4.28 -37.51 13.19
C ILE A 112 3.32 -38.40 12.38
N PRO A 113 2.00 -38.19 12.51
CA PRO A 113 1.02 -38.91 11.70
C PRO A 113 1.09 -38.43 10.25
N VAL A 114 0.42 -39.16 9.37
CA VAL A 114 0.13 -38.68 8.02
C VAL A 114 -0.70 -37.40 8.10
N SER A 115 -0.44 -36.45 7.22
CA SER A 115 -1.23 -35.22 7.13
C SER A 115 -1.58 -34.86 5.70
N VAL A 116 -2.63 -34.07 5.56
CA VAL A 116 -3.04 -33.47 4.29
C VAL A 116 -3.04 -31.96 4.45
N ASP A 117 -2.20 -31.28 3.68
CA ASP A 117 -2.22 -29.82 3.62
C ASP A 117 -3.29 -29.38 2.62
N VAL A 118 -4.28 -28.66 3.14
CA VAL A 118 -5.43 -28.19 2.39
C VAL A 118 -5.31 -26.69 2.15
N THR A 119 -5.35 -26.30 0.88
CA THR A 119 -5.52 -24.91 0.48
C THR A 119 -7.00 -24.62 0.29
N LEU A 120 -7.53 -23.69 1.06
CA LEU A 120 -8.92 -23.26 0.95
C LEU A 120 -9.09 -22.18 -0.12
N ARG A 121 -10.28 -22.11 -0.71
CA ARG A 121 -10.66 -20.98 -1.58
C ARG A 121 -10.81 -19.70 -0.75
N ALA A 122 -10.40 -18.55 -1.31
CA ALA A 122 -10.37 -17.27 -0.60
C ALA A 122 -11.70 -16.88 0.10
N ASP A 123 -12.83 -17.20 -0.52
CA ASP A 123 -14.16 -16.89 0.02
C ASP A 123 -14.46 -17.59 1.35
N TYR A 124 -13.76 -18.69 1.64
CA TYR A 124 -13.93 -19.50 2.86
C TYR A 124 -12.83 -19.28 3.92
N VAL A 125 -11.87 -18.39 3.66
CA VAL A 125 -10.81 -18.01 4.61
C VAL A 125 -11.27 -16.81 5.42
N SER A 126 -12.19 -17.06 6.36
CA SER A 126 -12.66 -16.10 7.37
C SER A 126 -12.81 -16.82 8.71
N SER A 127 -12.74 -16.11 9.85
CA SER A 127 -12.78 -16.74 11.18
C SER A 127 -14.05 -17.60 11.36
N ASP A 128 -15.21 -17.07 10.96
CA ASP A 128 -16.49 -17.79 11.02
C ASP A 128 -16.55 -18.96 10.03
N SER A 129 -16.07 -18.77 8.80
CA SER A 129 -16.08 -19.83 7.77
C SER A 129 -15.10 -20.97 8.09
N LEU A 130 -13.96 -20.65 8.71
CA LEU A 130 -12.95 -21.64 9.10
C LEU A 130 -13.46 -22.57 10.19
N GLU A 131 -14.28 -22.10 11.13
CA GLU A 131 -14.92 -22.99 12.11
C GLU A 131 -15.87 -23.99 11.44
N VAL A 132 -16.63 -23.53 10.44
CA VAL A 132 -17.54 -24.40 9.68
C VAL A 132 -16.76 -25.43 8.86
N VAL A 133 -15.71 -24.99 8.15
CA VAL A 133 -14.81 -25.88 7.39
C VAL A 133 -14.14 -26.90 8.31
N LYS A 134 -13.65 -26.46 9.49
CA LYS A 134 -13.05 -27.33 10.50
C LYS A 134 -14.03 -28.43 10.92
N ARG A 135 -15.28 -28.06 11.23
CA ARG A 135 -16.30 -29.04 11.64
C ARG A 135 -16.60 -30.04 10.52
N ALA A 136 -16.75 -29.57 9.29
CA ALA A 136 -17.01 -30.45 8.14
C ALA A 136 -15.87 -31.46 7.90
N ILE A 137 -14.61 -31.01 7.99
CA ILE A 137 -13.45 -31.92 7.81
C ILE A 137 -13.33 -32.91 8.99
N MET A 138 -13.64 -32.48 10.23
CA MET A 138 -13.60 -33.35 11.41
C MET A 138 -14.75 -34.37 11.48
N GLU A 139 -15.76 -34.31 10.60
CA GLU A 139 -16.80 -35.35 10.53
C GLU A 139 -16.25 -36.69 9.99
N SER A 140 -15.13 -36.65 9.25
CA SER A 140 -14.49 -37.86 8.76
C SER A 140 -13.85 -38.67 9.90
N PRO A 141 -14.08 -39.99 9.97
CA PRO A 141 -13.50 -40.83 11.01
C PRO A 141 -11.97 -40.98 10.89
N LEU A 142 -11.39 -40.61 9.74
CA LEU A 142 -9.95 -40.68 9.47
C LEU A 142 -9.17 -39.49 10.05
N VAL A 143 -9.86 -38.39 10.35
CA VAL A 143 -9.25 -37.15 10.84
C VAL A 143 -9.14 -37.20 12.36
N ASP A 144 -7.98 -36.79 12.87
CA ASP A 144 -7.74 -36.61 14.31
C ASP A 144 -7.88 -35.14 14.70
N GLU A 145 -7.14 -34.27 14.01
CA GLU A 145 -7.15 -32.83 14.29
C GLU A 145 -7.00 -32.01 13.01
N VAL A 146 -7.70 -30.87 12.94
CA VAL A 146 -7.50 -29.87 11.90
C VAL A 146 -6.76 -28.68 12.51
N VAL A 147 -5.50 -28.53 12.14
CA VAL A 147 -4.60 -27.49 12.62
C VAL A 147 -4.52 -26.38 11.58
N TYR A 148 -4.91 -25.19 11.99
CA TYR A 148 -4.68 -23.97 11.23
C TYR A 148 -4.18 -22.89 12.18
N GLN A 149 -3.36 -21.99 11.67
CA GLN A 149 -2.89 -20.86 12.47
C GLN A 149 -4.00 -19.82 12.58
N GLN A 150 -4.97 -20.06 13.48
CA GLN A 150 -6.05 -19.11 13.81
C GLN A 150 -5.47 -17.72 14.15
N SER A 151 -4.32 -17.72 14.85
CA SER A 151 -3.59 -16.50 15.15
C SER A 151 -3.15 -15.73 13.90
N LEU A 152 -2.80 -16.38 12.78
CA LEU A 152 -2.41 -15.68 11.56
C LEU A 152 -3.60 -15.04 10.86
N VAL A 153 -4.76 -15.68 10.83
CA VAL A 153 -5.96 -15.14 10.18
C VAL A 153 -6.47 -13.91 10.93
N ASP A 154 -6.59 -14.02 12.25
CA ASP A 154 -7.01 -12.90 13.10
C ASP A 154 -5.95 -11.79 13.13
N LYS A 155 -4.65 -12.15 13.14
CA LYS A 155 -3.56 -11.17 12.96
C LYS A 155 -3.63 -10.50 11.60
N LEU A 156 -3.92 -11.20 10.51
CA LEU A 156 -4.02 -10.58 9.18
C LEU A 156 -5.17 -9.57 9.14
N ASN A 157 -6.39 -9.95 9.51
CA ASN A 157 -7.53 -9.03 9.50
C ASN A 157 -7.31 -7.83 10.43
N THR A 158 -6.79 -8.06 11.63
CA THR A 158 -6.51 -6.97 12.58
C THR A 158 -5.34 -6.10 12.13
N ASN A 159 -4.28 -6.70 11.57
CA ASN A 159 -3.09 -5.96 11.12
C ASN A 159 -3.37 -5.19 9.83
N LEU A 160 -4.20 -5.68 8.91
CA LEU A 160 -4.61 -4.94 7.72
C LEU A 160 -5.36 -3.65 8.09
N GLY A 161 -6.25 -3.73 9.09
CA GLY A 161 -6.90 -2.54 9.65
C GLY A 161 -5.88 -1.57 10.27
N LYS A 162 -4.95 -2.07 11.09
CA LYS A 162 -3.88 -1.25 11.69
C LYS A 162 -2.95 -0.62 10.65
N ILE A 163 -2.53 -1.37 9.64
CA ILE A 163 -1.67 -0.90 8.54
C ILE A 163 -2.40 0.21 7.78
N SER A 164 -3.69 0.02 7.47
CA SER A 164 -4.51 1.04 6.81
C SER A 164 -4.62 2.31 7.64
N ALA A 165 -4.83 2.19 8.96
CA ALA A 165 -4.89 3.33 9.87
C ALA A 165 -3.55 4.07 9.95
N VAL A 166 -2.43 3.35 10.09
CA VAL A 166 -1.08 3.93 10.12
C VAL A 166 -0.77 4.63 8.80
N LEU A 167 -1.07 3.99 7.66
CA LEU A 167 -0.89 4.58 6.33
C LEU A 167 -1.69 5.88 6.20
N GLY A 168 -2.94 5.90 6.67
CA GLY A 168 -3.79 7.08 6.70
C GLY A 168 -3.18 8.24 7.51
N VAL A 169 -2.63 7.95 8.69
CA VAL A 169 -1.93 8.94 9.52
C VAL A 169 -0.69 9.50 8.80
N PHE A 170 0.10 8.63 8.15
CA PHE A 170 1.27 9.06 7.36
C PHE A 170 0.88 9.95 6.18
N ILE A 171 -0.18 9.60 5.44
CA ILE A 171 -0.70 10.41 4.33
C ILE A 171 -1.13 11.79 4.85
N PHE A 172 -1.87 11.84 5.96
CA PHE A 172 -2.32 13.09 6.58
C PHE A 172 -1.13 13.97 7.01
N LEU A 173 -0.14 13.37 7.68
CA LEU A 173 1.06 14.10 8.14
C LEU A 173 1.85 14.68 6.95
N LEU A 174 2.07 13.89 5.90
CA LEU A 174 2.78 14.35 4.71
C LEU A 174 1.99 15.39 3.92
N LEU A 175 0.66 15.30 3.89
CA LEU A 175 -0.20 16.36 3.33
C LEU A 175 -0.02 17.66 4.11
N PHE A 176 0.00 17.59 5.43
CA PHE A 176 0.24 18.76 6.28
C PHE A 176 1.62 19.37 6.04
N ILE A 177 2.68 18.56 6.00
CA ILE A 177 4.04 19.00 5.69
C ILE A 177 4.08 19.66 4.31
N SER A 178 3.49 19.01 3.30
CA SER A 178 3.43 19.54 1.94
C SER A 178 2.70 20.88 1.88
N PHE A 179 1.58 21.03 2.60
CA PHE A 179 0.85 22.29 2.70
C PHE A 179 1.71 23.41 3.31
N VAL A 180 2.45 23.12 4.39
CA VAL A 180 3.38 24.08 5.02
C VAL A 180 4.50 24.49 4.05
N LEU A 181 5.09 23.53 3.34
CA LEU A 181 6.13 23.82 2.33
C LEU A 181 5.59 24.65 1.17
N ILE A 182 4.37 24.37 0.70
CA ILE A 182 3.68 25.18 -0.32
C ILE A 182 3.48 26.60 0.22
N ASN A 183 3.01 26.77 1.45
CA ASN A 183 2.81 28.10 2.05
C ASN A 183 4.12 28.92 2.05
N ASN A 184 5.20 28.30 2.51
CA ASN A 184 6.52 28.93 2.57
C ASN A 184 7.05 29.28 1.18
N THR A 185 6.95 28.35 0.23
CA THR A 185 7.41 28.55 -1.15
C THR A 185 6.60 29.65 -1.85
N VAL A 186 5.27 29.65 -1.69
CA VAL A 186 4.40 30.69 -2.26
C VAL A 186 4.71 32.05 -1.64
N ARG A 187 4.90 32.14 -0.32
CA ARG A 187 5.27 33.40 0.36
C ARG A 187 6.60 33.96 -0.15
N LEU A 188 7.61 33.10 -0.29
CA LEU A 188 8.91 33.48 -0.87
C LEU A 188 8.77 33.97 -2.32
N ASN A 189 7.98 33.27 -3.14
CA ASN A 189 7.72 33.66 -4.53
C ASN A 189 6.98 35.01 -4.63
N VAL A 190 5.98 35.23 -3.77
CA VAL A 190 5.25 36.50 -3.69
C VAL A 190 6.19 37.64 -3.27
N PHE A 191 7.02 37.41 -2.23
CA PHE A 191 7.97 38.41 -1.76
C PHE A 191 9.03 38.76 -2.82
N SER A 192 9.52 37.77 -3.57
CA SER A 192 10.46 37.98 -4.67
C SER A 192 9.85 38.80 -5.82
N ARG A 193 8.52 38.79 -5.99
CA ARG A 193 7.80 39.52 -7.04
C ARG A 193 7.06 40.75 -6.52
N ARG A 194 7.37 41.22 -5.29
CA ARG A 194 6.64 42.30 -4.63
C ARG A 194 6.53 43.58 -5.46
N PHE A 195 7.59 43.97 -6.17
CA PHE A 195 7.60 45.17 -7.01
C PHE A 195 6.65 45.04 -8.22
N THR A 196 6.64 43.88 -8.88
CA THR A 196 5.73 43.59 -9.99
C THR A 196 4.27 43.55 -9.52
N ILE A 197 4.02 43.00 -8.33
CA ILE A 197 2.66 43.00 -7.75
C ILE A 197 2.23 44.44 -7.42
N HIS A 198 3.15 45.27 -6.92
CA HIS A 198 2.87 46.67 -6.61
C HIS A 198 2.55 47.47 -7.89
N THR A 199 3.33 47.30 -8.96
CA THR A 199 3.04 47.97 -10.24
C THR A 199 1.72 47.51 -10.85
N MET A 200 1.40 46.21 -10.80
CA MET A 200 0.10 45.69 -11.24
C MET A 200 -1.07 46.32 -10.48
N ARG A 201 -0.91 46.60 -9.18
CA ARG A 201 -1.96 47.28 -8.39
C ARG A 201 -2.14 48.74 -8.78
N LEU A 202 -1.07 49.46 -9.10
CA LEU A 202 -1.13 50.85 -9.53
C LEU A 202 -1.92 51.04 -10.83
N VAL A 203 -1.90 50.01 -11.71
CA VAL A 203 -2.66 50.00 -12.97
C VAL A 203 -4.09 49.44 -12.78
N GLY A 204 -4.51 49.15 -11.55
CA GLY A 204 -5.87 48.68 -11.25
C GLY A 204 -6.12 47.20 -11.56
N ALA A 205 -5.07 46.36 -11.63
CA ALA A 205 -5.23 44.95 -11.91
C ALA A 205 -6.11 44.23 -10.86
N THR A 206 -6.99 43.35 -11.31
CA THR A 206 -7.88 42.57 -10.44
C THR A 206 -7.10 41.55 -9.61
N LYS A 207 -7.64 41.15 -8.45
CA LYS A 207 -7.03 40.13 -7.58
C LYS A 207 -6.77 38.80 -8.32
N SER A 208 -7.65 38.43 -9.26
CA SER A 208 -7.50 37.23 -10.09
C SER A 208 -6.32 37.34 -11.06
N PHE A 209 -6.09 38.52 -11.66
CA PHE A 209 -4.95 38.76 -12.54
C PHE A 209 -3.62 38.64 -11.79
N ILE A 210 -3.55 39.11 -10.54
CA ILE A 210 -2.37 38.97 -9.68
C ILE A 210 -2.14 37.50 -9.27
N ARG A 211 -3.21 36.70 -9.11
CA ARG A 211 -3.15 35.29 -8.68
C ARG A 211 -2.81 34.31 -9.82
N ALA A 212 -3.24 34.60 -11.04
CA ALA A 212 -3.07 33.74 -12.20
C ALA A 212 -1.64 33.17 -12.40
N PRO A 213 -0.55 33.98 -12.36
CA PRO A 213 0.80 33.45 -12.58
C PRO A 213 1.23 32.44 -11.50
N PHE A 214 0.76 32.58 -10.27
CA PHE A 214 1.05 31.64 -9.18
C PHE A 214 0.28 30.34 -9.32
N LEU A 215 -0.98 30.40 -9.77
CA LEU A 215 -1.79 29.20 -10.04
C LEU A 215 -1.21 28.37 -11.18
N VAL A 216 -0.73 29.02 -12.25
CA VAL A 216 -0.06 28.34 -13.37
C VAL A 216 1.20 27.62 -12.86
N GLN A 217 2.02 28.27 -12.03
CA GLN A 217 3.19 27.62 -11.42
C GLN A 217 2.81 26.42 -10.55
N ALA A 218 1.70 26.50 -9.81
CA ALA A 218 1.20 25.39 -8.99
C ALA A 218 0.74 24.20 -9.84
N VAL A 219 0.12 24.44 -11.00
CA VAL A 219 -0.24 23.37 -11.96
C VAL A 219 1.02 22.62 -12.41
N PHE A 220 2.04 23.34 -12.87
CA PHE A 220 3.30 22.71 -13.30
C PHE A 220 3.98 21.98 -12.15
N GLN A 221 4.01 22.56 -10.96
CA GLN A 221 4.58 21.91 -9.79
C GLN A 221 3.85 20.61 -9.45
N GLY A 222 2.50 20.62 -9.46
CA GLY A 222 1.70 19.42 -9.26
C GLY A 222 1.93 18.36 -10.34
N LEU A 223 2.08 18.78 -11.60
CA LEU A 223 2.39 17.88 -12.72
C LEU A 223 3.77 17.21 -12.55
N PHE A 224 4.81 17.97 -12.21
CA PHE A 224 6.15 17.42 -11.98
C PHE A 224 6.18 16.47 -10.78
N SER A 225 5.50 16.82 -9.69
CA SER A 225 5.37 15.94 -8.52
C SER A 225 4.61 14.66 -8.86
N ALA A 226 3.53 14.74 -9.62
CA ALA A 226 2.77 13.57 -10.04
C ALA A 226 3.56 12.68 -11.01
N LEU A 227 4.32 13.27 -11.94
CA LEU A 227 5.19 12.52 -12.83
C LEU A 227 6.26 11.76 -12.04
N LEU A 228 6.91 12.43 -11.08
CA LEU A 228 7.91 11.81 -10.20
C LEU A 228 7.28 10.68 -9.36
N ALA A 229 6.11 10.91 -8.79
CA ALA A 229 5.37 9.89 -8.03
C ALA A 229 4.98 8.70 -8.91
N THR A 230 4.58 8.95 -10.17
CA THR A 230 4.24 7.89 -11.13
C THR A 230 5.46 7.03 -11.47
N VAL A 231 6.62 7.65 -11.71
CA VAL A 231 7.87 6.92 -11.94
C VAL A 231 8.24 6.05 -10.73
N MET A 232 8.12 6.60 -9.52
CA MET A 232 8.34 5.84 -8.28
C MET A 232 7.35 4.68 -8.14
N LEU A 233 6.07 4.91 -8.41
CA LEU A 233 5.02 3.90 -8.32
C LEU A 233 5.28 2.74 -9.29
N VAL A 234 5.60 3.05 -10.55
CA VAL A 234 5.96 2.02 -11.55
C VAL A 234 7.23 1.27 -11.15
N GLY A 235 8.22 1.97 -10.58
CA GLY A 235 9.44 1.36 -10.04
C GLY A 235 9.15 0.36 -8.91
N ILE A 236 8.27 0.72 -7.97
CA ILE A 236 7.82 -0.18 -6.89
C ILE A 236 7.11 -1.41 -7.48
N LEU A 237 6.22 -1.21 -8.47
CA LEU A 237 5.52 -2.32 -9.10
C LEU A 237 6.47 -3.28 -9.83
N PHE A 238 7.50 -2.76 -10.50
CA PHE A 238 8.52 -3.60 -11.14
C PHE A 238 9.30 -4.44 -10.12
N PHE A 239 9.65 -3.85 -8.97
CA PHE A 239 10.31 -4.57 -7.87
C PHE A 239 9.40 -5.62 -7.22
N VAL A 240 8.12 -5.31 -7.00
CA VAL A 240 7.16 -6.28 -6.45
C VAL A 240 6.94 -7.44 -7.42
N ARG A 241 6.94 -7.17 -8.73
CA ARG A 241 6.80 -8.22 -9.76
C ARG A 241 7.93 -9.24 -9.72
N SER A 242 9.18 -8.84 -9.42
CA SER A 242 10.31 -9.79 -9.39
C SER A 242 10.24 -10.76 -8.21
N GLU A 243 9.75 -10.29 -7.06
CA GLU A 243 9.63 -11.11 -5.85
C GLU A 243 8.31 -11.89 -5.78
N PHE A 244 7.22 -11.33 -6.34
CA PHE A 244 5.87 -11.89 -6.23
C PHE A 244 5.16 -11.97 -7.60
N ALA A 245 5.69 -12.80 -8.50
CA ALA A 245 5.18 -12.92 -9.87
C ALA A 245 3.67 -13.28 -9.94
N GLN A 246 3.19 -14.14 -9.03
CA GLN A 246 1.79 -14.57 -8.97
C GLN A 246 0.82 -13.47 -8.50
N LEU A 247 1.29 -12.53 -7.65
CA LEU A 247 0.51 -11.33 -7.31
C LEU A 247 0.33 -10.42 -8.52
N PHE A 248 1.27 -10.46 -9.47
CA PHE A 248 1.31 -9.52 -10.58
C PHE A 248 0.42 -9.89 -11.77
N GLU A 249 0.10 -11.18 -11.95
CA GLU A 249 -0.88 -11.61 -12.95
C GLU A 249 -2.28 -11.04 -12.71
N VAL A 250 -2.55 -10.57 -11.48
CA VAL A 250 -3.85 -10.02 -11.11
C VAL A 250 -3.96 -8.50 -11.33
N PHE A 251 -2.85 -7.77 -11.51
CA PHE A 251 -2.88 -6.33 -11.77
C PHE A 251 -3.24 -6.04 -13.23
N ARG A 252 -4.49 -5.62 -13.46
CA ARG A 252 -4.92 -5.20 -14.79
C ARG A 252 -4.36 -3.83 -15.17
N LEU A 253 -3.84 -3.72 -16.40
CA LEU A 253 -3.22 -2.49 -16.92
C LEU A 253 -4.19 -1.30 -16.99
N ASP A 254 -5.48 -1.54 -17.22
CA ASP A 254 -6.52 -0.51 -17.25
C ASP A 254 -6.72 0.15 -15.87
N LEU A 255 -6.75 -0.67 -14.82
CA LEU A 255 -6.85 -0.18 -13.44
C LEU A 255 -5.60 0.60 -13.03
N LEU A 256 -4.42 0.16 -13.44
CA LEU A 256 -3.17 0.87 -13.21
C LEU A 256 -3.17 2.25 -13.90
N LEU A 257 -3.60 2.33 -15.16
CA LEU A 257 -3.72 3.60 -15.88
C LEU A 257 -4.74 4.53 -15.22
N ALA A 258 -5.85 4.00 -14.72
CA ALA A 258 -6.84 4.79 -13.98
C ALA A 258 -6.23 5.37 -12.69
N VAL A 259 -5.47 4.58 -11.92
CA VAL A 259 -4.78 5.06 -10.72
C VAL A 259 -3.78 6.16 -11.05
N ILE A 260 -2.96 5.99 -12.10
CA ILE A 260 -2.02 7.03 -12.56
C ILE A 260 -2.78 8.32 -12.94
N GLY A 261 -3.90 8.21 -13.65
CA GLY A 261 -4.74 9.35 -13.99
C GLY A 261 -5.25 10.09 -12.75
N VAL A 262 -5.71 9.36 -11.73
CA VAL A 262 -6.14 9.93 -10.45
C VAL A 262 -4.98 10.59 -9.70
N VAL A 263 -3.77 10.00 -9.72
CA VAL A 263 -2.57 10.59 -9.10
C VAL A 263 -2.19 11.91 -9.77
N ILE A 264 -2.24 11.99 -11.10
CA ILE A 264 -1.95 13.22 -11.83
C ILE A 264 -3.00 14.29 -11.55
N LEU A 265 -4.29 13.95 -11.63
CA LEU A 265 -5.38 14.88 -11.36
C LEU A 265 -5.34 15.39 -9.92
N SER A 266 -5.17 14.50 -8.94
CA SER A 266 -5.06 14.87 -7.53
C SER A 266 -3.84 15.76 -7.27
N GLY A 267 -2.69 15.49 -7.88
CA GLY A 267 -1.50 16.35 -7.78
C GLY A 267 -1.77 17.78 -8.25
N ILE A 268 -2.42 17.94 -9.40
CA ILE A 268 -2.80 19.26 -9.94
C ILE A 268 -3.80 19.94 -9.00
N VAL A 269 -4.85 19.23 -8.58
CA VAL A 269 -5.92 19.77 -7.72
C VAL A 269 -5.37 20.20 -6.36
N ILE A 270 -4.58 19.35 -5.70
CA ILE A 270 -3.99 19.65 -4.38
C ILE A 270 -3.09 20.88 -4.45
N CYS A 271 -2.22 20.97 -5.46
CA CYS A 271 -1.28 22.09 -5.60
C CYS A 271 -2.00 23.41 -5.93
N THR A 272 -2.97 23.35 -6.86
CA THR A 272 -3.74 24.52 -7.27
C THR A 272 -4.64 25.03 -6.16
N LEU A 273 -5.37 24.16 -5.46
CA LEU A 273 -6.20 24.55 -4.31
C LEU A 273 -5.36 25.11 -3.16
N SER A 274 -4.26 24.44 -2.81
CA SER A 274 -3.37 24.91 -1.74
C SER A 274 -2.80 26.29 -2.05
N THR A 275 -2.34 26.48 -3.29
CA THR A 275 -1.80 27.78 -3.73
C THR A 275 -2.90 28.84 -3.83
N ALA A 276 -4.09 28.50 -4.31
CA ALA A 276 -5.24 29.39 -4.38
C ALA A 276 -5.63 29.93 -3.00
N LEU A 277 -5.66 29.07 -1.97
CA LEU A 277 -5.96 29.46 -0.59
C LEU A 277 -4.87 30.38 -0.02
N VAL A 278 -3.60 30.05 -0.22
CA VAL A 278 -2.46 30.82 0.31
C VAL A 278 -2.37 32.20 -0.35
N VAL A 279 -2.32 32.28 -1.69
CA VAL A 279 -2.29 33.56 -2.41
C VAL A 279 -3.61 34.32 -2.19
N GLY A 280 -4.71 33.57 -2.03
CA GLY A 280 -6.01 34.03 -1.58
C GLY A 280 -5.92 34.99 -0.39
N ARG A 281 -5.42 34.44 0.72
CA ARG A 281 -5.21 35.15 1.99
C ARG A 281 -4.17 36.26 1.88
N LEU A 282 -3.03 36.01 1.23
CA LEU A 282 -1.95 37.00 1.12
C LEU A 282 -2.36 38.26 0.34
N VAL A 283 -3.14 38.11 -0.73
CA VAL A 283 -3.61 39.25 -1.52
C VAL A 283 -4.75 40.01 -0.82
N SER A 284 -5.53 39.36 0.06
CA SER A 284 -6.59 40.04 0.82
C SER A 284 -6.07 40.86 2.02
N LEU A 285 -4.98 40.45 2.66
CA LEU A 285 -4.39 41.13 3.83
C LEU A 285 -3.62 42.43 3.50
N SER A 286 -3.49 42.74 2.22
CA SER A 286 -2.42 43.60 1.73
C SER A 286 -2.75 45.10 1.64
N LYS A 287 -3.62 45.61 2.53
CA LYS A 287 -3.80 47.07 2.69
C LYS A 287 -3.01 47.64 3.87
N ASP A 288 -2.81 46.90 4.97
CA ASP A 288 -2.23 47.47 6.19
C ASP A 288 -0.93 46.81 6.71
N GLU A 289 -0.54 45.61 6.26
CA GLU A 289 0.63 44.88 6.79
C GLU A 289 1.92 44.99 5.95
N LEU A 290 1.92 45.65 4.79
CA LEU A 290 3.15 45.79 3.98
C LEU A 290 4.05 46.97 4.39
N TYR A 291 3.59 47.82 5.31
CA TYR A 291 4.28 49.03 5.77
C TYR A 291 4.58 49.04 7.28
N CYS A 292 4.39 47.92 7.97
CA CYS A 292 4.86 47.71 9.34
C CYS A 292 5.89 46.58 9.38
#